data_AF-V9DIZ0-F1
#
_entry.id   AF-V9DIZ0-F1
#
_cell.length_a   1.000
_cell.length_b   1.000
_cell.length_c   1.000
_cell.angle_alpha   90.00
_cell.angle_beta   90.00
_cell.angle_gamma   90.00
#
_symmetry.space_group_name_H-M   'P 1'
#
loop_
_entity.id
_entity.type
_entity.pdbx_description
1 polymer ?
#
loop_
_entity_poly.entity_id
_entity_poly.type
_entity_poly.pdbx_seq_one_letter_code
_entity_poly.pdbx_strand_id
1 'polypeptide(L)'
;MHPTLSLHRGLLKRSSYYNPDYRTGAALLRARRPYLVKNTLTGIAIFGFAIGVFSFTLKAVGQETFDDVIVPSEPQPAAQSIQHQNQSQAVKAKIPTAEVNGMRS
;
A
#
# COMPACT_ATOMS: atom_id res chain seq x y z
N MET A 1 -44.77 -17.41 -65.55
CA MET A 1 -44.07 -16.13 -65.34
C MET A 1 -44.29 -15.73 -63.89
N HIS A 2 -43.24 -15.77 -63.06
CA HIS A 2 -43.35 -15.47 -61.63
C HIS A 2 -42.98 -14.00 -61.40
N PRO A 3 -43.83 -13.20 -60.75
CA PRO A 3 -43.47 -11.83 -60.42
C PRO A 3 -42.43 -11.84 -59.31
N THR A 4 -41.21 -11.45 -59.62
CA THR A 4 -40.16 -11.21 -58.64
C THR A 4 -40.43 -9.85 -57.98
N LEU A 5 -41.04 -9.89 -56.79
CA LEU A 5 -41.20 -8.69 -55.97
C LEU A 5 -39.81 -8.20 -55.55
N SER A 6 -39.34 -7.12 -56.16
CA SER A 6 -38.15 -6.40 -55.75
C SER A 6 -38.35 -5.86 -54.33
N LEU A 7 -37.69 -6.47 -53.35
CA LEU A 7 -37.56 -5.94 -52.00
C LEU A 7 -36.83 -4.59 -52.08
N HIS A 8 -37.59 -3.51 -52.23
CA HIS A 8 -37.08 -2.15 -52.03
C HIS A 8 -36.67 -2.07 -50.57
N ARG A 9 -35.36 -2.20 -50.33
CA ARG A 9 -34.69 -2.05 -49.04
C ARG A 9 -34.68 -0.57 -48.63
N GLY A 10 -35.85 0.05 -48.59
CA GLY A 10 -36.04 1.39 -48.07
C GLY A 10 -35.72 1.40 -46.57
N LEU A 11 -34.66 2.12 -46.21
CA LEU A 11 -34.45 2.71 -44.89
C LEU A 11 -34.78 1.82 -43.65
N LEU A 12 -34.35 0.56 -43.63
CA LEU A 12 -34.27 -0.14 -42.35
C LEU A 12 -33.15 0.51 -41.54
N LYS A 13 -33.51 1.53 -40.76
CA LYS A 13 -32.61 2.24 -39.85
C LYS A 13 -32.01 1.18 -38.94
N ARG A 14 -30.73 0.86 -39.13
CA ARG A 14 -30.05 -0.18 -38.37
C ARG A 14 -30.22 0.14 -36.89
N SER A 15 -30.85 -0.76 -36.14
CA SER A 15 -31.02 -0.66 -34.68
C SER A 15 -29.70 -0.93 -33.98
N SER A 16 -28.69 -0.12 -34.31
CA SER A 16 -27.40 -0.11 -33.64
C SER A 16 -27.53 0.71 -32.35
N TYR A 17 -26.93 0.19 -31.28
CA TYR A 17 -26.80 0.91 -30.02
C TYR A 17 -25.92 2.17 -30.13
N TYR A 18 -25.15 2.27 -31.20
CA TYR A 18 -24.27 3.38 -31.53
C TYR A 18 -24.71 4.05 -32.82
N ASN A 19 -24.60 5.39 -32.84
CA ASN A 19 -24.73 6.18 -34.05
C ASN A 19 -23.56 5.91 -35.01
N PRO A 20 -23.67 6.25 -36.30
CA PRO A 20 -22.55 6.14 -37.25
C PRO A 20 -21.30 6.89 -36.80
N ASP A 21 -21.44 7.93 -35.98
CA ASP A 21 -20.33 8.70 -35.40
C ASP A 21 -19.77 8.06 -34.11
N TYR A 22 -20.06 6.79 -33.84
CA TYR A 22 -19.69 6.05 -32.61
C TYR A 22 -20.22 6.61 -31.29
N ARG A 23 -21.03 7.68 -31.35
CA ARG A 23 -21.70 8.24 -30.18
C ARG A 23 -22.79 7.28 -29.69
N THR A 24 -22.96 7.25 -28.38
CA THR A 24 -23.98 6.44 -27.72
C THR A 24 -25.38 6.88 -28.16
N GLY A 25 -26.20 5.94 -28.65
CA GLY A 25 -27.57 6.22 -29.06
C GLY A 25 -28.51 6.47 -27.87
N ALA A 26 -29.63 7.17 -28.11
CA ALA A 26 -30.63 7.49 -27.09
C ALA A 26 -31.22 6.24 -26.39
N ALA A 27 -31.36 5.14 -27.14
CA ALA A 27 -31.82 3.86 -26.61
C ALA A 27 -30.87 3.29 -25.54
N LEU A 28 -29.57 3.35 -25.80
CA LEU A 28 -28.55 2.87 -24.89
C LEU A 28 -28.47 3.77 -23.64
N LEU A 29 -28.53 5.10 -23.82
CA LEU A 29 -28.47 6.03 -22.70
C LEU A 29 -29.60 5.78 -21.70
N ARG A 30 -30.84 5.59 -22.19
CA ARG A 30 -31.99 5.23 -21.35
C ARG A 30 -31.77 3.91 -20.59
N ALA A 31 -31.23 2.90 -21.27
CA ALA A 31 -30.95 1.61 -20.65
C ALA A 31 -29.90 1.68 -19.53
N ARG A 32 -28.96 2.64 -19.59
CA ARG A 32 -27.90 2.83 -18.58
C ARG A 32 -28.25 3.78 -17.44
N ARG A 33 -29.28 4.63 -17.59
CA ARG A 33 -29.74 5.56 -16.53
C ARG A 33 -29.84 4.94 -15.13
N PRO A 34 -30.42 3.74 -14.93
CA PRO A 34 -30.56 3.19 -13.58
C PRO A 34 -29.24 2.76 -12.92
N TYR A 35 -28.20 2.48 -13.72
CA TYR A 35 -26.91 1.99 -13.22
C TYR A 35 -25.86 3.10 -13.11
N LEU A 36 -26.06 4.24 -13.76
CA LEU A 36 -25.11 5.35 -13.71
C LEU A 36 -24.92 5.81 -12.25
N VAL A 37 -26.01 6.10 -11.54
CA VAL A 37 -25.94 6.53 -10.14
C VAL A 37 -25.37 5.45 -9.23
N LYS A 38 -25.85 4.21 -9.38
CA LYS A 38 -25.44 3.09 -8.51
C LYS A 38 -23.96 2.77 -8.68
N ASN A 39 -23.47 2.70 -9.93
CA ASN A 39 -22.07 2.38 -10.21
C ASN A 39 -21.15 3.54 -9.82
N THR A 40 -21.56 4.80 -10.04
CA THR A 40 -20.79 5.96 -9.59
C THR A 40 -20.66 5.97 -8.07
N LEU A 41 -21.74 5.69 -7.34
CA LEU A 41 -21.70 5.64 -5.88
C LEU A 41 -20.75 4.54 -5.39
N THR A 42 -20.82 3.34 -5.96
CA THR A 42 -19.89 2.25 -5.64
C THR A 42 -18.45 2.63 -5.96
N GLY A 43 -18.21 3.26 -7.12
CA GLY A 43 -16.88 3.74 -7.50
C GLY A 43 -16.32 4.76 -6.51
N ILE A 44 -17.13 5.72 -6.07
CA ILE A 44 -16.76 6.71 -5.06
C ILE A 44 -16.46 6.04 -3.72
N ALA A 45 -17.26 5.06 -3.31
CA ALA A 45 -17.03 4.33 -2.06
C ALA A 45 -15.68 3.59 -2.06
N ILE A 46 -15.38 2.86 -3.14
CA ILE A 46 -14.11 2.14 -3.30
C ILE A 46 -12.93 3.12 -3.34
N PHE A 47 -13.07 4.20 -4.12
CA PHE A 47 -12.03 5.23 -4.24
C PHE A 47 -11.74 5.93 -2.91
N GLY A 48 -12.79 6.32 -2.18
CA GLY A 48 -12.68 6.91 -0.85
C GLY A 48 -12.05 5.96 0.16
N PHE A 49 -12.42 4.68 0.14
CA PHE A 49 -11.78 3.66 0.98
C PHE A 49 -10.27 3.54 0.68
N ALA A 50 -9.88 3.47 -0.60
CA ALA A 50 -8.49 3.38 -1.00
C ALA A 50 -7.67 4.61 -0.54
N ILE A 51 -8.19 5.83 -0.75
CA ILE A 51 -7.55 7.06 -0.26
C ILE A 51 -7.46 7.07 1.27
N GLY A 52 -8.51 6.59 1.95
CA GLY A 52 -8.54 6.50 3.41
C GLY A 52 -7.43 5.59 3.94
N VAL A 53 -7.28 4.39 3.37
CA VAL A 53 -6.19 3.47 3.71
C VAL A 53 -4.83 4.10 3.39
N PHE A 54 -4.65 4.68 2.21
CA PHE A 54 -3.39 5.32 1.82
C PHE A 54 -3.00 6.47 2.78
N SER A 55 -3.94 7.37 3.08
CA SER A 55 -3.69 8.48 3.99
C SER A 55 -3.44 8.00 5.41
N PHE A 56 -4.17 6.97 5.86
CA PHE A 56 -3.92 6.33 7.14
C PHE A 56 -2.51 5.75 7.20
N THR A 57 -2.04 5.07 6.15
CA THR A 57 -0.69 4.51 6.13
C THR A 57 0.38 5.59 6.25
N LEU A 58 0.23 6.74 5.58
CA LEU A 58 1.17 7.86 5.74
C LEU A 58 1.21 8.41 7.17
N LYS A 59 0.06 8.44 7.88
CA LYS A 59 -0.01 8.90 9.27
C LYS A 59 0.49 7.86 10.26
N ALA A 60 0.10 6.60 10.07
CA ALA A 60 0.41 5.49 10.98
C ALA A 60 1.87 5.05 10.89
N VAL A 61 2.48 5.16 9.70
CA VAL A 61 3.92 4.92 9.48
C VAL A 61 4.72 6.21 9.68
N GLY A 62 4.08 7.28 10.19
CA GLY A 62 4.73 8.56 10.47
C GLY A 62 5.96 8.38 11.35
N GLN A 63 7.12 8.47 10.69
CA GLN A 63 8.48 8.59 11.19
C GLN A 63 8.71 8.08 12.61
N GLU A 64 9.31 6.88 12.68
CA GLU A 64 9.99 6.38 13.86
C GLU A 64 10.88 7.50 14.45
N THR A 65 10.77 7.75 15.76
CA THR A 65 11.40 8.91 16.40
C THR A 65 12.92 8.75 16.52
N PHE A 66 13.49 7.57 16.25
CA PHE A 66 14.93 7.29 16.34
C PHE A 66 15.57 7.76 17.65
N ASP A 67 14.79 7.85 18.73
CA ASP A 67 15.25 8.28 20.06
C ASP A 67 16.24 7.27 20.67
N ASP A 68 16.23 6.03 20.17
CA ASP A 68 17.13 4.94 20.53
C ASP A 68 18.43 4.92 19.71
N VAL A 69 18.50 5.70 18.61
CA VAL A 69 19.70 5.80 17.77
C VAL A 69 20.59 6.92 18.28
N ILE A 70 21.70 6.54 18.90
CA ILE A 70 22.75 7.46 19.35
C ILE A 70 23.40 8.07 18.10
N VAL A 71 23.09 9.32 17.77
CA VAL A 71 23.73 10.04 16.66
C VAL A 71 25.12 10.52 17.12
N PRO A 72 26.22 10.06 16.49
CA PRO A 72 27.53 10.59 16.80
C PRO A 72 27.61 12.05 16.35
N SER A 73 27.88 12.97 17.29
CA SER A 73 28.03 14.39 17.01
C SER A 73 29.26 14.66 16.13
N GLU A 74 29.01 14.90 14.84
CA GLU A 74 29.98 15.30 13.81
C GLU A 74 31.20 14.36 13.64
N PRO A 75 31.84 14.32 12.47
CA PRO A 75 33.06 13.55 12.33
C PRO A 75 34.13 14.23 13.20
N GLN A 76 34.40 13.68 14.38
CA GLN A 76 35.66 13.97 15.05
C GLN A 76 36.77 13.64 14.04
N PRO A 77 37.69 14.58 13.74
CA PRO A 77 38.84 14.27 12.92
C PRO A 77 39.52 13.05 13.53
N ALA A 78 39.77 12.04 12.70
CA ALA A 78 40.22 10.71 13.06
C ALA A 78 41.40 10.75 14.06
N ALA A 79 41.09 10.77 15.36
CA ALA A 79 42.11 10.80 16.41
C ALA A 79 41.66 10.18 17.74
N GLN A 80 40.42 9.69 17.88
CA GLN A 80 39.91 9.23 19.19
C GLN A 80 39.33 7.80 19.22
N SER A 81 39.46 7.00 18.15
CA SER A 81 39.03 5.59 18.16
C SER A 81 39.97 4.63 18.92
N ILE A 82 41.00 5.13 19.61
CA ILE A 82 41.89 4.31 20.46
C ILE A 82 41.57 4.56 21.93
N GLN A 83 40.40 4.12 22.39
CA GLN A 83 40.09 3.89 23.82
C GLN A 83 38.59 3.55 23.89
N HIS A 84 38.23 2.28 23.75
CA HIS A 84 37.04 1.61 24.32
C HIS A 84 36.93 0.19 23.71
N GLN A 85 37.95 -0.64 23.93
CA GLN A 85 37.85 -2.10 23.72
C GLN A 85 38.32 -2.91 24.94
N ASN A 86 38.67 -2.26 26.05
CA ASN A 86 39.22 -2.94 27.22
C ASN A 86 38.26 -2.89 28.43
N GLN A 87 36.97 -3.22 28.27
CA GLN A 87 36.13 -3.45 29.46
C GLN A 87 34.84 -4.24 29.20
N SER A 88 34.92 -5.43 28.60
CA SER A 88 33.82 -6.41 28.68
C SER A 88 34.24 -7.84 28.31
N GLN A 89 35.33 -8.34 28.90
CA GLN A 89 35.59 -9.78 29.04
C GLN A 89 36.24 -10.08 30.40
N ALA A 90 35.54 -9.80 31.50
CA ALA A 90 36.02 -10.20 32.82
C ALA A 90 34.88 -10.40 33.84
N VAL A 91 33.74 -10.98 33.43
CA VAL A 91 32.76 -11.51 34.40
C VAL A 91 32.12 -12.77 33.84
N LYS A 92 32.81 -13.92 33.94
CA LYS A 92 32.17 -15.23 34.25
C LYS A 92 33.19 -16.36 34.50
N ALA A 93 33.87 -16.32 35.64
CA ALA A 93 34.44 -17.53 36.24
C ALA A 93 34.36 -17.41 37.76
N LYS A 94 33.17 -17.67 38.33
CA LYS A 94 33.02 -17.83 39.77
C LYS A 94 33.38 -19.26 40.13
N ILE A 95 34.62 -19.46 40.57
CA ILE A 95 35.07 -20.68 41.24
C ILE A 95 34.61 -20.55 42.71
N PRO A 96 33.83 -21.48 43.27
CA PRO A 96 33.56 -21.48 44.70
C PRO A 96 34.81 -21.98 45.44
N THR A 97 35.57 -21.05 46.01
CA THR A 97 36.62 -21.37 46.98
C THR A 97 35.92 -21.78 48.28
N ALA A 98 35.95 -23.07 48.61
CA ALA A 98 35.51 -23.56 49.91
C ALA A 98 36.44 -23.03 51.00
N GLU A 99 35.88 -22.25 51.92
CA GLU A 99 36.52 -21.73 53.12
C GLU A 99 36.76 -22.90 54.09
N VAL A 100 37.98 -23.46 54.08
CA VAL A 100 38.48 -24.33 55.16
C VAL A 100 38.96 -23.41 56.29
N ASN A 101 38.11 -23.25 57.31
CA ASN A 101 38.41 -22.51 58.53
C ASN A 101 38.78 -23.50 59.66
N GLY A 102 39.78 -23.12 60.46
CA GLY A 102 40.61 -24.00 61.27
C GLY A 102 39.89 -24.76 62.39
N MET A 103 40.22 -26.04 62.51
CA MET A 103 40.15 -26.78 63.77
C MET A 103 41.52 -27.40 64.05
N ARG A 104 42.32 -26.64 64.80
CA ARG A 104 43.44 -27.15 65.61
C ARG A 104 43.07 -26.94 67.07
N SER A 105 42.72 -28.02 67.76
CA SER A 105 43.02 -28.35 69.17
C SER A 105 42.60 -29.79 69.38
#